data_AF-A0A8J9RTP9-F1
#
_entry.id   AF-A0A8J9RTP9-F1
#
_cell.length_a   1.000
_cell.length_b   1.000
_cell.length_c   1.000
_cell.angle_alpha   90.00
_cell.angle_beta   90.00
_cell.angle_gamma   90.00
#
_symmetry.space_group_name_H-M   'P 1'
#
loop_
_entity.id
_entity.type
_entity.pdbx_description
1 polymer ?
#
loop_
_entity_poly.entity_id
_entity_poly.type
_entity_poly.pdbx_seq_one_letter_code
_entity_poly.pdbx_strand_id
1 'polypeptide(L)'
;MAPRSTVFYRATLFVQEYIPSVWETDWRLHAFEYSSKVCETMKKDTDRVEHWMTMAERYNKTGPTQTTLATFNATTFPKFVYRNMCPSNMLPRTLEVPMEPLVGHLRNPYWGACQFPKKPKEEVPVEDREYLIINAVPPATFQAMHPGRKYLFDLGTSYYNTSLSWVTDRYRALGVEFDEIWAWEVSQQLAQDPYKNYWKYVPEDMQPKLHFYNFAISSNHDSPSYPMNIIRNIYRPGDFIVVKMDVEGNIPVEEGMLKPFLQEAGAAKYVTEFFYELHFGKDIFNLEDQVSMEDAMQAFHKLRSRGLRIHYWP
;
A
#
# COMPACT_ATOMS: atom_id res chain seq x y z
N MET A 1 -39.82 -5.35 -29.70
CA MET A 1 -39.51 -5.86 -28.35
C MET A 1 -38.06 -5.54 -28.06
N ALA A 2 -37.77 -4.59 -27.15
CA ALA A 2 -36.42 -4.35 -26.70
C ALA A 2 -35.95 -5.54 -25.85
N PRO A 3 -34.70 -6.02 -26.00
CA PRO A 3 -34.19 -7.11 -25.18
C PRO A 3 -34.17 -6.66 -23.72
N ARG A 4 -34.76 -7.46 -22.83
CA ARG A 4 -34.71 -7.26 -21.39
C ARG A 4 -33.25 -7.21 -20.99
N SER A 5 -32.82 -6.08 -20.42
CA SER A 5 -31.49 -5.96 -19.82
C SER A 5 -31.36 -7.00 -18.71
N THR A 6 -30.53 -8.00 -18.93
CA THR A 6 -30.16 -8.95 -17.89
C THR A 6 -29.39 -8.16 -16.83
N VAL A 7 -30.00 -7.94 -15.67
CA VAL A 7 -29.32 -7.37 -14.51
C VAL A 7 -28.32 -8.42 -14.05
N PHE A 8 -27.08 -8.30 -14.50
CA PHE A 8 -25.99 -9.09 -13.95
C PHE A 8 -25.75 -8.60 -12.52
N TYR A 9 -26.23 -9.36 -11.54
CA TYR A 9 -25.82 -9.20 -10.14
C TYR A 9 -24.31 -9.43 -10.07
N ARG A 10 -23.54 -8.34 -10.07
CA ARG A 10 -22.09 -8.42 -9.89
C ARG A 10 -21.82 -8.85 -8.45
N ALA A 11 -20.92 -9.81 -8.28
CA ALA A 11 -20.43 -10.17 -6.97
C ALA A 11 -19.78 -8.94 -6.34
N THR A 12 -20.24 -8.54 -5.16
CA THR A 12 -19.66 -7.43 -4.41
C THR A 12 -18.89 -8.03 -3.24
N LEU A 13 -17.57 -7.99 -3.32
CA LEU A 13 -16.69 -8.23 -2.19
C LEU A 13 -16.52 -6.95 -1.41
N PHE A 14 -16.64 -7.04 -0.10
CA PHE A 14 -16.29 -5.98 0.82
C PHE A 14 -15.38 -6.54 1.90
N VAL A 15 -14.50 -5.68 2.41
CA VAL A 15 -13.70 -6.00 3.60
C VAL A 15 -14.66 -6.20 4.76
N GLN A 16 -14.67 -7.41 5.31
CA GLN A 16 -15.40 -7.72 6.53
C GLN A 16 -14.60 -7.26 7.74
N GLU A 17 -13.32 -7.61 7.80
CA GLU A 17 -12.46 -7.32 8.94
C GLU A 17 -10.97 -7.39 8.58
N TYR A 18 -10.16 -6.75 9.41
CA TYR A 18 -8.72 -6.89 9.47
C TYR A 18 -8.36 -7.72 10.70
N ILE A 19 -7.50 -8.72 10.52
CA ILE A 19 -7.02 -9.59 11.59
C ILE A 19 -5.50 -9.43 11.69
N PRO A 20 -4.98 -8.79 12.76
CA PRO A 20 -3.53 -8.69 12.96
C PRO A 20 -2.93 -10.06 13.22
N SER A 21 -1.65 -10.26 12.90
CA SER A 21 -0.94 -11.46 13.32
C SER A 21 -0.69 -11.46 14.83
N VAL A 22 -0.33 -12.62 15.38
CA VAL A 22 0.14 -12.71 16.77
C VAL A 22 1.34 -11.79 16.97
N TRP A 23 2.26 -11.74 16.01
CA TRP A 23 3.46 -10.92 16.08
C TRP A 23 3.17 -9.42 16.02
N GLU A 24 2.33 -8.98 15.09
CA GLU A 24 1.91 -7.57 15.01
C GLU A 24 1.16 -7.14 16.28
N THR A 25 0.29 -8.01 16.82
CA THR A 25 -0.44 -7.72 18.05
C THR A 25 0.52 -7.50 19.22
N ASP A 26 1.53 -8.35 19.37
CA ASP A 26 2.55 -8.24 20.41
C ASP A 26 3.35 -6.93 20.29
N TRP A 27 3.83 -6.62 19.09
CA TRP A 27 4.53 -5.36 18.84
C TRP A 27 3.67 -4.14 19.14
N ARG A 28 2.39 -4.15 18.75
CA ARG A 28 1.48 -3.03 19.02
C ARG A 28 1.25 -2.82 20.52
N LEU A 29 1.14 -3.89 21.30
CA LEU A 29 0.92 -3.80 22.75
C LEU A 29 2.17 -3.34 23.51
N HIS A 30 3.36 -3.56 22.95
CA HIS A 30 4.64 -3.25 23.60
C HIS A 30 5.48 -2.24 22.80
N ALA A 31 4.85 -1.46 21.91
CA ALA A 31 5.56 -0.60 20.95
C ALA A 31 6.48 0.41 21.63
N PHE A 32 6.04 0.99 22.76
CA PHE A 32 6.87 1.88 23.58
C PHE A 32 8.17 1.22 24.03
N GLU A 33 8.11 0.03 24.63
CA GLU A 33 9.28 -0.73 25.08
C GLU A 33 10.16 -1.13 23.89
N TYR A 34 9.55 -1.69 22.85
CA TYR A 34 10.25 -2.28 21.71
C TYR A 34 10.94 -1.23 20.84
N SER A 35 10.42 0.01 20.79
CA SER A 35 10.99 1.11 20.02
C SER A 35 12.44 1.43 20.42
N SER A 36 12.78 1.29 21.70
CA SER A 36 14.13 1.54 22.20
C SER A 36 15.10 0.37 21.99
N LYS A 37 14.59 -0.81 21.58
CA LYS A 37 15.33 -2.08 21.53
C LYS A 37 14.98 -2.89 20.28
N VAL A 38 14.67 -2.23 19.16
CA VAL A 38 14.10 -2.88 17.97
C VAL A 38 14.90 -4.11 17.54
N CYS A 39 16.23 -4.00 17.42
CA CYS A 39 17.06 -5.14 17.02
C CYS A 39 17.08 -6.28 18.05
N GLU A 40 17.06 -5.98 19.35
CA GLU A 40 17.02 -7.02 20.38
C GLU A 40 15.69 -7.77 20.36
N THR A 41 14.58 -7.03 20.21
CA THR A 41 13.24 -7.60 20.09
C THR A 41 13.11 -8.43 18.82
N MET A 42 13.47 -7.88 17.66
CA MET A 42 13.38 -8.62 16.39
C MET A 42 14.23 -9.90 16.38
N LYS A 43 15.40 -9.91 17.07
CA LYS A 43 16.24 -11.10 17.21
C LYS A 43 15.57 -12.22 18.03
N LYS A 44 14.73 -11.89 19.01
CA LYS A 44 13.94 -12.90 19.76
C LYS A 44 12.93 -13.62 18.85
N ASP A 45 12.49 -12.94 17.80
CA ASP A 45 11.56 -13.44 16.78
C ASP A 45 12.25 -13.81 15.46
N THR A 46 13.52 -14.25 15.50
CA THR A 46 14.29 -14.57 14.28
C THR A 46 13.52 -15.50 13.33
N ASP A 47 12.84 -16.52 13.84
CA ASP A 47 12.05 -17.43 12.99
C ASP A 47 10.93 -16.71 12.22
N ARG A 48 10.31 -15.68 12.81
CA ARG A 48 9.26 -14.91 12.15
C ARG A 48 9.83 -13.94 11.13
N VAL A 49 10.98 -13.33 11.42
CA VAL A 49 11.73 -12.51 10.44
C VAL A 49 12.11 -13.36 9.23
N GLU A 50 12.68 -14.53 9.47
CA GLU A 50 13.10 -15.47 8.43
C GLU A 50 11.92 -16.00 7.62
N HIS A 51 10.79 -16.29 8.29
CA HIS A 51 9.55 -16.64 7.63
C HIS A 51 9.04 -15.50 6.76
N TRP A 52 9.05 -14.25 7.25
CA TRP A 52 8.62 -13.09 6.48
C TRP A 52 9.45 -12.93 5.21
N MET A 53 10.78 -12.90 5.34
CA MET A 53 11.67 -12.67 4.20
C MET A 53 11.65 -13.81 3.19
N THR A 54 11.56 -15.06 3.64
CA THR A 54 11.39 -16.22 2.74
C THR A 54 10.08 -16.11 1.95
N MET A 55 9.02 -15.64 2.59
CA MET A 55 7.72 -15.47 1.96
C MET A 55 7.67 -14.29 1.00
N ALA A 56 8.31 -13.17 1.33
CA ALA A 56 8.46 -12.03 0.44
C ALA A 56 9.27 -12.41 -0.81
N GLU A 57 10.39 -13.11 -0.66
CA GLU A 57 11.20 -13.59 -1.79
C GLU A 57 10.38 -14.54 -2.70
N ARG A 58 9.67 -15.51 -2.10
CA ARG A 58 8.78 -16.41 -2.84
C ARG A 58 7.68 -15.63 -3.56
N TYR A 59 7.08 -14.65 -2.89
CA TYR A 59 6.04 -13.79 -3.43
C TYR A 59 6.56 -12.99 -4.64
N ASN A 60 7.75 -12.40 -4.55
CA ASN A 60 8.34 -11.63 -5.63
C ASN A 60 8.68 -12.51 -6.83
N LYS A 61 9.09 -13.76 -6.58
CA LYS A 61 9.44 -14.71 -7.64
C LYS A 61 8.25 -15.33 -8.35
N THR A 62 7.16 -15.60 -7.62
CA THR A 62 6.05 -16.45 -8.12
C THR A 62 4.70 -15.73 -8.18
N GLY A 63 4.61 -14.54 -7.60
CA GLY A 63 3.35 -13.82 -7.42
C GLY A 63 2.39 -14.50 -6.42
N PRO A 64 1.13 -14.04 -6.37
CA PRO A 64 0.09 -14.51 -5.46
C PRO A 64 -0.53 -15.85 -5.89
N THR A 65 0.28 -16.89 -6.14
CA THR A 65 -0.27 -18.21 -6.46
C THR A 65 -0.94 -18.85 -5.24
N GLN A 66 -1.86 -19.79 -5.45
CA GLN A 66 -2.48 -20.53 -4.35
C GLN A 66 -1.42 -21.21 -3.45
N THR A 67 -0.36 -21.77 -4.05
CA THR A 67 0.76 -22.39 -3.32
C THR A 67 1.53 -21.38 -2.49
N THR A 68 1.78 -20.18 -3.04
CA THR A 68 2.47 -19.10 -2.33
C THR A 68 1.64 -18.58 -1.17
N LEU A 69 0.33 -18.37 -1.38
CA LEU A 69 -0.58 -17.85 -0.36
C LEU A 69 -0.84 -18.87 0.76
N ALA A 70 -0.84 -20.18 0.45
CA ALA A 70 -1.03 -21.24 1.44
C ALA A 70 0.09 -21.34 2.48
N THR A 71 1.26 -20.73 2.24
CA THR A 71 2.37 -20.74 3.20
C THR A 71 2.39 -19.54 4.15
N PHE A 72 1.52 -18.55 3.96
CA PHE A 72 1.31 -17.50 4.96
C PHE A 72 0.60 -18.08 6.19
N ASN A 73 0.98 -17.64 7.39
CA ASN A 73 0.36 -18.07 8.64
C ASN A 73 0.00 -16.88 9.54
N ALA A 74 -0.98 -17.09 10.42
CA ALA A 74 -1.49 -16.06 11.32
C ALA A 74 -0.52 -15.69 12.45
N THR A 75 0.57 -16.45 12.65
CA THR A 75 1.59 -16.12 13.63
C THR A 75 2.47 -14.97 13.14
N THR A 76 2.85 -14.97 11.85
CA THR A 76 3.70 -13.94 11.24
C THR A 76 2.89 -12.86 10.53
N PHE A 77 1.91 -13.25 9.71
CA PHE A 77 1.28 -12.34 8.75
C PHE A 77 -0.14 -11.95 9.14
N PRO A 78 -0.47 -10.65 9.20
CA PRO A 78 -1.85 -10.20 9.28
C PRO A 78 -2.60 -10.50 7.97
N LYS A 79 -3.93 -10.40 8.02
CA LYS A 79 -4.78 -10.59 6.83
C LYS A 79 -6.02 -9.70 6.85
N PHE A 80 -6.50 -9.40 5.65
CA PHE A 80 -7.85 -8.91 5.42
C PHE A 80 -8.76 -10.06 5.07
N VAL A 81 -9.96 -10.07 5.64
CA VAL A 81 -11.01 -11.03 5.31
C VAL A 81 -12.07 -10.30 4.52
N TYR A 82 -12.29 -10.73 3.27
CA TYR A 82 -13.34 -10.22 2.41
C TYR A 82 -14.51 -11.20 2.40
N ARG A 83 -15.73 -10.66 2.41
CA ARG A 83 -16.95 -11.46 2.31
C ARG A 83 -17.64 -11.21 0.98
N ASN A 84 -17.94 -12.29 0.27
CA ASN A 84 -18.75 -12.25 -0.93
C ASN A 84 -20.23 -12.45 -0.56
N MET A 85 -21.05 -11.42 -0.76
CA MET A 85 -22.50 -11.50 -0.51
C MET A 85 -23.27 -12.24 -1.61
N CYS A 86 -22.67 -12.37 -2.80
CA CYS A 86 -23.26 -13.09 -3.93
C CYS A 86 -22.24 -14.12 -4.43
N PRO A 87 -22.11 -15.28 -3.76
CA PRO A 87 -21.21 -16.35 -4.20
C PRO A 87 -21.54 -16.70 -5.65
N SER A 88 -20.63 -16.37 -6.54
CA SER A 88 -20.62 -16.87 -7.91
C SER A 88 -19.62 -18.02 -7.98
N ASN A 89 -19.66 -18.80 -9.05
CA ASN A 89 -18.69 -19.89 -9.24
C ASN A 89 -17.23 -19.41 -9.28
N MET A 90 -16.98 -18.10 -9.39
CA MET A 90 -15.64 -17.52 -9.52
C MET A 90 -15.04 -16.99 -8.22
N LEU A 91 -15.85 -16.70 -7.19
CA LEU A 91 -15.35 -16.10 -5.95
C LEU A 91 -15.84 -16.88 -4.73
N PRO A 92 -14.93 -17.25 -3.80
CA PRO A 92 -15.33 -17.93 -2.58
C PRO A 92 -16.22 -17.03 -1.72
N ARG A 93 -16.98 -17.65 -0.82
CA ARG A 93 -17.82 -16.91 0.15
C ARG A 93 -16.99 -16.00 1.05
N THR A 94 -15.80 -16.45 1.41
CA THR A 94 -14.81 -15.72 2.20
C THR A 94 -13.48 -15.82 1.48
N LEU A 95 -12.78 -14.70 1.37
CA LEU A 95 -11.44 -14.61 0.81
C LEU A 95 -10.51 -14.00 1.86
N GLU A 96 -9.44 -14.70 2.18
CA GLU A 96 -8.40 -14.19 3.07
C GLU A 96 -7.23 -13.68 2.23
N VAL A 97 -6.80 -12.45 2.49
CA VAL A 97 -5.73 -11.82 1.73
C VAL A 97 -4.64 -11.36 2.71
N PRO A 98 -3.47 -12.03 2.72
CA PRO A 98 -2.39 -11.68 3.63
C PRO A 98 -1.76 -10.34 3.26
N MET A 99 -1.02 -9.78 4.22
CA MET A 99 -0.27 -8.53 4.11
C MET A 99 0.97 -8.61 5.01
N GLU A 100 1.99 -7.80 4.75
CA GLU A 100 3.16 -7.70 5.63
C GLU A 100 2.80 -7.19 7.04
N PRO A 101 3.47 -7.70 8.09
CA PRO A 101 3.21 -7.30 9.47
C PRO A 101 3.73 -5.89 9.77
N LEU A 102 3.00 -5.16 10.63
CA LEU A 102 3.49 -3.91 11.24
C LEU A 102 4.36 -4.25 12.46
N VAL A 103 5.66 -4.45 12.25
CA VAL A 103 6.64 -4.79 13.31
C VAL A 103 7.98 -4.11 13.03
N GLY A 104 8.86 -4.10 14.04
CA GLY A 104 10.20 -3.55 13.87
C GLY A 104 10.17 -2.07 13.50
N HIS A 105 10.95 -1.72 12.48
CA HIS A 105 10.99 -0.36 11.91
C HIS A 105 9.87 -0.10 10.89
N LEU A 106 8.86 -0.99 10.79
CA LEU A 106 7.83 -0.99 9.74
C LEU A 106 8.39 -1.09 8.31
N ARG A 107 9.65 -1.52 8.20
CA ARG A 107 10.46 -1.59 6.97
C ARG A 107 10.92 -3.02 6.71
N ASN A 108 11.75 -3.22 5.68
CA ASN A 108 12.45 -4.47 5.49
C ASN A 108 13.18 -4.84 6.80
N PRO A 109 12.91 -6.00 7.41
CA PRO A 109 13.53 -6.37 8.69
C PRO A 109 15.04 -6.57 8.57
N TYR A 110 15.57 -6.77 7.36
CA TYR A 110 17.01 -6.82 7.10
C TYR A 110 17.66 -5.44 6.93
N TRP A 111 16.90 -4.35 6.90
CA TRP A 111 17.45 -3.00 6.90
C TRP A 111 18.16 -2.67 8.24
N GLY A 112 19.13 -1.76 8.19
CA GLY A 112 19.81 -1.20 9.37
C GLY A 112 20.85 -2.12 10.02
N ALA A 113 21.17 -1.87 11.28
CA ALA A 113 22.25 -2.57 12.00
C ALA A 113 21.83 -3.95 12.56
N CYS A 114 20.55 -4.31 12.48
CA CYS A 114 20.08 -5.59 12.99
C CYS A 114 20.74 -6.75 12.23
N GLN A 115 21.22 -7.76 12.97
CA GLN A 115 21.92 -8.92 12.43
C GLN A 115 21.01 -10.14 12.49
N PHE A 116 20.72 -10.75 11.34
CA PHE A 116 19.92 -11.98 11.22
C PHE A 116 20.71 -13.06 10.47
N PRO A 117 20.44 -14.35 10.74
CA PRO A 117 21.22 -15.44 10.16
C PRO A 117 21.24 -15.47 8.62
N LYS A 118 20.12 -15.11 7.95
CA LYS A 118 20.05 -15.09 6.48
C LYS A 118 20.02 -13.69 5.88
N LYS A 119 20.31 -12.66 6.68
CA LYS A 119 20.48 -11.30 6.14
C LYS A 119 21.57 -11.33 5.06
N PRO A 120 21.34 -10.71 3.88
CA PRO A 120 22.36 -10.58 2.85
C PRO A 120 23.63 -9.94 3.41
N LYS A 121 24.78 -10.28 2.81
CA LYS A 121 26.06 -9.64 3.16
C LYS A 121 26.10 -8.19 2.72
N GLU A 122 25.42 -7.89 1.62
CA GLU A 122 25.25 -6.53 1.11
C GLU A 122 24.24 -5.78 1.98
N GLU A 123 24.46 -4.47 2.11
CA GLU A 123 23.56 -3.60 2.86
C GLU A 123 22.20 -3.51 2.15
N VAL A 124 21.12 -3.77 2.90
CA VAL A 124 19.76 -3.58 2.42
C VAL A 124 19.45 -2.09 2.50
N PRO A 125 19.09 -1.41 1.38
CA PRO A 125 18.77 0.02 1.39
C PRO A 125 17.58 0.35 2.30
N VAL A 126 17.55 1.58 2.83
CA VAL A 126 16.44 2.08 3.66
C VAL A 126 15.11 2.09 2.92
N GLU A 127 15.17 2.38 1.63
CA GLU A 127 14.07 2.41 0.67
C GLU A 127 13.74 1.04 0.05
N ASP A 128 14.34 -0.05 0.53
CA ASP A 128 14.02 -1.39 0.01
C ASP A 128 12.54 -1.68 0.21
N ARG A 129 11.85 -2.12 -0.85
CA ARG A 129 10.40 -2.37 -0.87
C ARG A 129 10.07 -3.83 -1.18
N GLU A 130 11.08 -4.69 -1.30
CA GLU A 130 10.91 -6.08 -1.71
C GLU A 130 10.20 -6.93 -0.65
N TYR A 131 10.09 -6.41 0.57
CA TYR A 131 9.37 -7.04 1.68
C TYR A 131 7.84 -6.83 1.65
N LEU A 132 7.34 -5.90 0.81
CA LEU A 132 5.92 -5.52 0.75
C LEU A 132 5.07 -6.59 0.04
N ILE A 133 3.92 -6.91 0.63
CA ILE A 133 2.98 -7.92 0.13
C ILE A 133 1.74 -7.22 -0.45
N ILE A 134 1.90 -6.64 -1.65
CA ILE A 134 0.86 -5.89 -2.38
C ILE A 134 0.05 -6.82 -3.27
N ASN A 135 -1.25 -6.57 -3.46
CA ASN A 135 -2.15 -7.36 -4.32
C ASN A 135 -2.03 -8.89 -4.12
N ALA A 136 -2.10 -9.37 -2.87
CA ALA A 136 -1.87 -10.77 -2.54
C ALA A 136 -3.06 -11.71 -2.86
N VAL A 137 -3.63 -11.59 -4.06
CA VAL A 137 -4.73 -12.44 -4.57
C VAL A 137 -4.36 -13.05 -5.92
N PRO A 138 -4.74 -14.32 -6.20
CA PRO A 138 -4.43 -14.94 -7.49
C PRO A 138 -5.02 -14.15 -8.66
N PRO A 139 -4.38 -14.12 -9.86
CA PRO A 139 -4.82 -13.28 -10.98
C PRO A 139 -6.28 -13.47 -11.39
N ALA A 140 -6.78 -14.71 -11.43
CA ALA A 140 -8.18 -14.98 -11.75
C ALA A 140 -9.14 -14.40 -10.69
N THR A 141 -8.77 -14.50 -9.42
CA THR A 141 -9.50 -13.88 -8.31
C THR A 141 -9.46 -12.36 -8.45
N PHE A 142 -8.28 -11.77 -8.68
CA PHE A 142 -8.12 -10.33 -8.90
C PHE A 142 -9.06 -9.80 -9.99
N GLN A 143 -9.09 -10.46 -11.15
CA GLN A 143 -9.96 -10.07 -12.27
C GLN A 143 -11.44 -10.13 -11.91
N ALA A 144 -11.85 -11.13 -11.12
CA ALA A 144 -13.23 -11.25 -10.64
C ALA A 144 -13.57 -10.20 -9.56
N MET A 145 -12.59 -9.82 -8.73
CA MET A 145 -12.74 -8.79 -7.69
C MET A 145 -12.81 -7.38 -8.29
N HIS A 146 -11.96 -7.11 -9.28
CA HIS A 146 -11.75 -5.79 -9.86
C HIS A 146 -11.96 -5.78 -11.38
N PRO A 147 -13.20 -6.03 -11.85
CA PRO A 147 -13.51 -6.05 -13.28
C PRO A 147 -13.55 -4.64 -13.91
N GLY A 148 -13.48 -3.58 -13.10
CA GLY A 148 -13.52 -2.18 -13.51
C GLY A 148 -12.17 -1.66 -13.98
N ARG A 149 -11.99 -0.35 -13.86
CA ARG A 149 -10.76 0.35 -14.24
C ARG A 149 -9.73 0.34 -13.11
N LYS A 150 -8.47 0.46 -13.48
CA LYS A 150 -7.32 0.43 -12.58
C LYS A 150 -6.68 1.81 -12.59
N TYR A 151 -6.61 2.42 -11.41
CA TYR A 151 -6.08 3.77 -11.24
C TYR A 151 -4.92 3.76 -10.25
N LEU A 152 -3.90 4.55 -10.54
CA LEU A 152 -2.84 4.88 -9.61
C LEU A 152 -2.86 6.38 -9.34
N PHE A 153 -2.90 6.76 -8.07
CA PHE A 153 -2.74 8.13 -7.61
C PHE A 153 -1.40 8.23 -6.87
N ASP A 154 -0.46 8.98 -7.42
CA ASP A 154 0.87 9.21 -6.82
C ASP A 154 0.96 10.66 -6.34
N LEU A 155 0.91 10.81 -5.02
CA LEU A 155 0.90 12.09 -4.31
C LEU A 155 2.32 12.37 -3.82
N GLY A 156 3.06 13.20 -4.57
CA GLY A 156 4.50 13.40 -4.38
C GLY A 156 5.30 12.41 -5.22
N THR A 157 5.17 12.53 -6.53
CA THR A 157 5.76 11.58 -7.49
C THR A 157 7.26 11.81 -7.69
N SER A 158 7.78 13.01 -7.38
CA SER A 158 9.12 13.43 -7.77
C SER A 158 9.37 13.29 -9.28
N TYR A 159 9.98 12.19 -9.72
CA TYR A 159 10.24 11.87 -11.13
C TYR A 159 9.65 10.50 -11.45
N TYR A 160 9.27 10.24 -12.71
CA TYR A 160 8.73 8.93 -13.08
C TYR A 160 9.68 7.77 -12.73
N ASN A 161 10.99 7.92 -12.99
CA ASN A 161 12.01 6.89 -12.79
C ASN A 161 12.46 6.71 -11.33
N THR A 162 11.68 7.19 -10.35
CA THR A 162 11.89 6.92 -8.92
C THR A 162 10.82 5.95 -8.42
N SER A 163 10.08 6.30 -7.36
CA SER A 163 9.05 5.48 -6.73
C SER A 163 7.90 5.12 -7.67
N LEU A 164 7.51 6.02 -8.57
CA LEU A 164 6.42 5.76 -9.53
C LEU A 164 6.73 4.58 -10.46
N SER A 165 7.94 4.52 -11.02
CA SER A 165 8.37 3.39 -11.86
C SER A 165 8.34 2.08 -11.08
N TRP A 166 8.82 2.06 -9.84
CA TRP A 166 8.74 0.86 -9.00
C TRP A 166 7.29 0.41 -8.80
N VAL A 167 6.37 1.31 -8.45
CA VAL A 167 4.96 0.96 -8.23
C VAL A 167 4.34 0.40 -9.52
N THR A 168 4.52 1.09 -10.64
CA THR A 168 3.94 0.67 -11.94
C THR A 168 4.52 -0.66 -12.42
N ASP A 169 5.84 -0.85 -12.35
CA ASP A 169 6.50 -2.09 -12.74
C ASP A 169 6.11 -3.25 -11.83
N ARG A 170 5.98 -2.98 -10.53
CA ARG A 170 5.60 -3.99 -9.54
C ARG A 170 4.17 -4.50 -9.77
N TYR A 171 3.21 -3.61 -10.00
CA TYR A 171 1.84 -4.02 -10.34
C TYR A 171 1.78 -4.71 -11.70
N ARG A 172 2.53 -4.23 -12.70
CA ARG A 172 2.63 -4.89 -14.01
C ARG A 172 3.13 -6.33 -13.88
N ALA A 173 4.16 -6.58 -13.05
CA ALA A 173 4.66 -7.92 -12.77
C ALA A 173 3.62 -8.85 -12.13
N LEU A 174 2.61 -8.29 -11.45
CA LEU A 174 1.46 -8.99 -10.88
C LEU A 174 0.27 -9.11 -11.85
N GLY A 175 0.44 -8.70 -13.11
CA GLY A 175 -0.60 -8.72 -14.13
C GLY A 175 -1.63 -7.59 -14.00
N VAL A 176 -1.27 -6.51 -13.30
CA VAL A 176 -2.11 -5.32 -13.11
C VAL A 176 -1.54 -4.17 -13.93
N GLU A 177 -2.21 -3.87 -15.03
CA GLU A 177 -1.95 -2.68 -15.85
C GLU A 177 -2.90 -1.56 -15.43
N PHE A 178 -2.35 -0.39 -15.09
CA PHE A 178 -3.15 0.79 -14.80
C PHE A 178 -3.71 1.39 -16.10
N ASP A 179 -4.99 1.75 -16.07
CA ASP A 179 -5.67 2.45 -17.16
C ASP A 179 -5.36 3.94 -17.14
N GLU A 180 -5.20 4.51 -15.94
CA GLU A 180 -4.82 5.92 -15.72
C GLU A 180 -3.91 6.03 -14.49
N ILE A 181 -2.95 6.94 -14.59
CA ILE A 181 -2.02 7.29 -13.52
C ILE A 181 -2.13 8.80 -13.31
N TRP A 182 -2.40 9.22 -12.09
CA TRP A 182 -2.54 10.61 -11.70
C TRP A 182 -1.41 10.95 -10.74
N ALA A 183 -0.47 11.80 -11.17
CA ALA A 183 0.77 12.06 -10.45
C ALA A 183 0.92 13.55 -10.13
N TRP A 184 1.17 13.88 -8.86
CA TRP A 184 1.35 15.25 -8.39
C TRP A 184 2.78 15.47 -7.88
N GLU A 185 3.38 16.59 -8.23
CA GLU A 185 4.67 17.04 -7.69
C GLU A 185 4.75 18.56 -7.67
N VAL A 186 5.37 19.14 -6.64
CA VAL A 186 5.56 20.60 -6.55
C VAL A 186 7.01 20.93 -6.78
N SER A 187 7.38 21.10 -8.05
CA SER A 187 8.77 21.36 -8.41
C SER A 187 8.89 22.45 -9.47
N GLN A 188 9.53 23.56 -9.09
CA GLN A 188 9.88 24.63 -10.01
C GLN A 188 10.75 24.13 -11.17
N GLN A 189 11.66 23.20 -10.90
CA GLN A 189 12.52 22.60 -11.92
C GLN A 189 11.67 21.82 -12.95
N LEU A 190 10.74 20.98 -12.49
CA LEU A 190 9.87 20.23 -13.38
C LEU A 190 8.93 21.13 -14.19
N ALA A 191 8.54 22.29 -13.65
CA ALA A 191 7.67 23.24 -14.34
C ALA A 191 8.37 24.01 -15.49
N GLN A 192 9.69 24.19 -15.44
CA GLN A 192 10.43 24.98 -16.44
C GLN A 192 10.45 24.35 -17.84
N ASP A 193 10.68 23.04 -17.92
CA ASP A 193 10.67 22.27 -19.16
C ASP A 193 10.15 20.86 -18.84
N PRO A 194 8.82 20.67 -18.74
CA PRO A 194 8.24 19.39 -18.30
C PRO A 194 8.65 18.23 -19.20
N TYR A 195 8.85 18.48 -20.50
CA TYR A 195 9.28 17.43 -21.41
C TYR A 195 10.69 16.92 -21.04
N LYS A 196 11.67 17.82 -20.93
CA LYS A 196 13.05 17.44 -20.59
C LYS A 196 13.23 17.04 -19.13
N ASN A 197 12.39 17.51 -18.23
CA ASN A 197 12.60 17.32 -16.79
C ASN A 197 11.76 16.18 -16.21
N TYR A 198 10.64 15.83 -16.85
CA TYR A 198 9.76 14.74 -16.40
C TYR A 198 9.48 13.72 -17.51
N TRP A 199 8.85 14.14 -18.62
CA TRP A 199 8.31 13.21 -19.61
C TRP A 199 9.36 12.38 -20.36
N LYS A 200 10.60 12.85 -20.50
CA LYS A 200 11.68 12.05 -21.11
C LYS A 200 12.00 10.75 -20.36
N TYR A 201 11.60 10.67 -19.08
CA TYR A 201 11.78 9.48 -18.24
C TYR A 201 10.55 8.56 -18.25
N VAL A 202 9.43 9.00 -18.86
CA VAL A 202 8.19 8.23 -18.93
C VAL A 202 8.23 7.31 -20.16
N PRO A 203 8.13 5.97 -19.99
CA PRO A 203 8.03 5.02 -21.09
C PRO A 203 6.88 5.37 -22.05
N GLU A 204 7.09 5.12 -23.33
CA GLU A 204 6.16 5.51 -24.40
C GLU A 204 4.76 4.92 -24.19
N ASP A 205 4.65 3.67 -23.70
CA ASP A 205 3.38 3.00 -23.40
C ASP A 205 2.63 3.60 -22.21
N MET A 206 3.33 4.35 -21.34
CA MET A 206 2.78 4.99 -20.15
C MET A 206 2.39 6.45 -20.36
N GLN A 207 2.98 7.14 -21.34
CA GLN A 207 2.64 8.53 -21.65
C GLN A 207 1.14 8.80 -21.86
N PRO A 208 0.37 7.99 -22.62
CA PRO A 208 -1.06 8.24 -22.81
C PRO A 208 -1.92 7.93 -21.58
N LYS A 209 -1.38 7.23 -20.58
CA LYS A 209 -2.07 6.84 -19.34
C LYS A 209 -1.78 7.82 -18.20
N LEU A 210 -0.69 8.59 -18.29
CA LEU A 210 -0.19 9.43 -17.21
C LEU A 210 -0.75 10.86 -17.31
N HIS A 211 -1.22 11.37 -16.17
CA HIS A 211 -1.63 12.74 -15.95
C HIS A 211 -0.68 13.35 -14.92
N PHE A 212 0.14 14.32 -15.33
CA PHE A 212 1.09 14.99 -14.44
C PHE A 212 0.59 16.38 -14.03
N TYR A 213 0.56 16.63 -12.72
CA TYR A 213 0.09 17.87 -12.10
C TYR A 213 1.22 18.53 -11.31
N ASN A 214 1.74 19.65 -11.83
CA ASN A 214 2.78 20.42 -11.14
C ASN A 214 2.18 21.48 -10.20
N PHE A 215 1.42 21.03 -9.20
CA PHE A 215 0.89 21.89 -8.13
C PHE A 215 0.59 21.07 -6.88
N ALA A 216 0.55 21.75 -5.73
CA ALA A 216 0.34 21.11 -4.45
C ALA A 216 -1.06 20.51 -4.35
N ILE A 217 -1.15 19.27 -3.87
CA ILE A 217 -2.42 18.73 -3.38
C ILE A 217 -2.85 19.50 -2.12
N SER A 218 -4.15 19.52 -1.86
CA SER A 218 -4.72 20.25 -0.72
C SER A 218 -5.30 19.29 0.31
N SER A 219 -5.16 19.58 1.61
CA SER A 219 -5.97 18.94 2.67
C SER A 219 -7.35 19.56 2.85
N ASN A 220 -7.66 20.66 2.16
CA ASN A 220 -9.00 21.23 2.21
C ASN A 220 -9.95 20.38 1.35
N HIS A 221 -10.95 19.77 1.98
CA HIS A 221 -11.90 18.89 1.32
C HIS A 221 -12.75 19.58 0.25
N ASP A 222 -12.88 20.91 0.29
CA ASP A 222 -13.61 21.68 -0.72
C ASP A 222 -12.70 22.10 -1.90
N SER A 223 -11.40 21.85 -1.81
CA SER A 223 -10.45 22.20 -2.86
C SER A 223 -10.59 21.27 -4.07
N PRO A 224 -10.57 21.79 -5.31
CA PRO A 224 -10.46 20.95 -6.50
C PRO A 224 -9.14 20.16 -6.55
N SER A 225 -8.11 20.62 -5.82
CA SER A 225 -6.81 19.94 -5.71
C SER A 225 -6.75 18.92 -4.57
N TYR A 226 -7.88 18.55 -3.96
CA TYR A 226 -7.96 17.45 -3.01
C TYR A 226 -8.18 16.11 -3.74
N PRO A 227 -7.20 15.19 -3.80
CA PRO A 227 -7.28 13.99 -4.63
C PRO A 227 -8.48 13.09 -4.33
N MET A 228 -8.94 13.04 -3.07
CA MET A 228 -10.12 12.25 -2.71
C MET A 228 -11.40 12.72 -3.39
N ASN A 229 -11.51 13.99 -3.78
CA ASN A 229 -12.64 14.46 -4.59
C ASN A 229 -12.63 13.82 -5.97
N ILE A 230 -11.46 13.70 -6.59
CA ILE A 230 -11.28 13.04 -7.88
C ILE A 230 -11.62 11.55 -7.73
N ILE A 231 -11.01 10.87 -6.76
CA ILE A 231 -11.24 9.44 -6.49
C ILE A 231 -12.73 9.15 -6.31
N ARG A 232 -13.44 9.90 -5.48
CA ARG A 232 -14.89 9.72 -5.23
C ARG A 232 -15.73 9.94 -6.49
N ASN A 233 -15.35 10.89 -7.34
CA ASN A 233 -16.09 11.22 -8.55
C ASN A 233 -15.93 10.14 -9.64
N ILE A 234 -14.72 9.60 -9.81
CA ILE A 234 -14.44 8.60 -10.84
C ILE A 234 -14.79 7.18 -10.42
N TYR A 235 -14.72 6.88 -9.11
CA TYR A 235 -14.90 5.53 -8.60
C TYR A 235 -16.21 4.89 -9.08
N ARG A 236 -16.08 3.66 -9.56
CA ARG A 236 -17.18 2.74 -9.81
C ARG A 236 -16.95 1.43 -9.05
N PRO A 237 -18.02 0.73 -8.62
CA PRO A 237 -17.88 -0.59 -8.02
C PRO A 237 -17.10 -1.56 -8.93
N GLY A 238 -16.03 -2.14 -8.39
CA GLY A 238 -15.13 -3.04 -9.12
C GLY A 238 -13.90 -2.36 -9.71
N ASP A 239 -13.73 -1.05 -9.55
CA ASP A 239 -12.45 -0.40 -9.84
C ASP A 239 -11.36 -0.86 -8.84
N PHE A 240 -10.11 -0.81 -9.27
CA PHE A 240 -8.92 -1.03 -8.45
C PHE A 240 -8.18 0.30 -8.35
N ILE A 241 -8.13 0.88 -7.15
CA ILE A 241 -7.51 2.20 -6.94
C ILE A 241 -6.36 2.06 -5.97
N VAL A 242 -5.17 2.43 -6.42
CA VAL A 242 -3.96 2.49 -5.61
C VAL A 242 -3.64 3.95 -5.33
N VAL A 243 -3.30 4.26 -4.09
CA VAL A 243 -2.80 5.58 -3.70
C VAL A 243 -1.41 5.40 -3.10
N LYS A 244 -0.42 6.12 -3.60
CA LYS A 244 0.89 6.29 -2.94
C LYS A 244 0.99 7.73 -2.48
N MET A 245 1.36 7.93 -1.22
CA MET A 245 1.49 9.24 -0.60
C MET A 245 2.82 9.37 0.13
N ASP A 246 3.58 10.34 -0.31
CA ASP A 246 4.95 10.67 0.10
C ASP A 246 5.09 12.16 -0.22
N VAL A 247 4.56 12.99 0.68
CA VAL A 247 4.49 14.45 0.51
C VAL A 247 5.33 15.06 1.61
N GLU A 248 6.64 15.01 1.40
CA GLU A 248 7.65 15.42 2.37
C GLU A 248 7.29 16.73 3.09
N GLY A 249 7.32 16.69 4.43
CA GLY A 249 7.31 17.88 5.27
C GLY A 249 5.97 18.63 5.38
N ASN A 250 4.86 18.06 4.91
CA ASN A 250 3.53 18.70 4.99
C ASN A 250 2.52 17.87 5.79
N ILE A 251 2.74 17.76 7.10
CA ILE A 251 1.89 17.01 8.05
C ILE A 251 0.39 17.35 7.89
N PRO A 252 -0.04 18.63 7.80
CA PRO A 252 -1.46 18.93 7.61
C PRO A 252 -2.07 18.37 6.31
N VAL A 253 -1.27 18.23 5.25
CA VAL A 253 -1.70 17.59 4.00
C VAL A 253 -1.85 16.08 4.19
N GLU A 254 -0.84 15.42 4.73
CA GLU A 254 -0.85 13.97 4.97
C GLU A 254 -1.98 13.54 5.91
N GLU A 255 -2.13 14.21 7.06
CA GLU A 255 -3.22 13.94 8.00
C GLU A 255 -4.58 14.20 7.38
N GLY A 256 -4.71 15.27 6.59
CA GLY A 256 -5.94 15.61 5.87
C GLY A 256 -6.34 14.55 4.84
N MET A 257 -5.36 13.90 4.20
CA MET A 257 -5.59 12.78 3.28
C MET A 257 -6.06 11.51 3.99
N LEU A 258 -5.58 11.26 5.22
CA LEU A 258 -5.97 10.08 6.01
C LEU A 258 -7.30 10.26 6.75
N LYS A 259 -7.70 11.50 7.01
CA LYS A 259 -8.90 11.86 7.79
C LYS A 259 -10.19 11.16 7.33
N PRO A 260 -10.53 11.07 6.02
CA PRO A 260 -11.73 10.35 5.59
C PRO A 260 -11.74 8.89 6.03
N PHE A 261 -10.60 8.20 5.95
CA PHE A 261 -10.50 6.80 6.33
C PHE A 261 -10.68 6.59 7.84
N LEU A 262 -10.29 7.59 8.65
CA LEU A 262 -10.45 7.57 10.10
C LEU A 262 -11.86 7.94 10.57
N GLN A 263 -12.55 8.84 9.85
CA GLN A 263 -13.77 9.50 10.32
C GLN A 263 -15.04 9.05 9.58
N GLU A 264 -14.95 8.71 8.30
CA GLU A 264 -16.11 8.40 7.46
C GLU A 264 -16.29 6.89 7.32
N ALA A 265 -17.47 6.38 7.69
CA ALA A 265 -17.81 4.99 7.52
C ALA A 265 -17.81 4.62 6.02
N GLY A 266 -17.02 3.61 5.65
CA GLY A 266 -16.96 3.09 4.29
C GLY A 266 -16.06 3.87 3.34
N ALA A 267 -15.29 4.88 3.78
CA ALA A 267 -14.31 5.56 2.92
C ALA A 267 -13.25 4.61 2.35
N ALA A 268 -12.87 3.56 3.10
CA ALA A 268 -11.93 2.54 2.64
C ALA A 268 -12.37 1.81 1.36
N LYS A 269 -13.67 1.84 0.98
CA LYS A 269 -14.13 1.20 -0.26
C LYS A 269 -13.60 1.88 -1.54
N TYR A 270 -13.17 3.14 -1.43
CA TYR A 270 -12.72 3.94 -2.57
C TYR A 270 -11.26 3.67 -2.94
N VAL A 271 -10.46 3.13 -2.02
CA VAL A 271 -9.03 2.87 -2.23
C VAL A 271 -8.75 1.41 -1.89
N THR A 272 -8.21 0.67 -2.86
CA THR A 272 -7.91 -0.76 -2.68
C THR A 272 -6.59 -0.97 -1.95
N GLU A 273 -5.54 -0.23 -2.32
CA GLU A 273 -4.25 -0.24 -1.62
C GLU A 273 -3.75 1.19 -1.41
N PHE A 274 -3.19 1.45 -0.24
CA PHE A 274 -2.64 2.76 0.12
C PHE A 274 -1.20 2.59 0.59
N PHE A 275 -0.25 3.36 0.06
CA PHE A 275 1.12 3.43 0.53
C PHE A 275 1.31 4.79 1.21
N TYR A 276 1.80 4.79 2.44
CA TYR A 276 1.99 6.02 3.21
C TYR A 276 3.38 6.07 3.83
N GLU A 277 4.14 7.09 3.47
CA GLU A 277 5.39 7.42 4.13
C GLU A 277 5.11 8.24 5.38
N LEU A 278 5.10 7.57 6.52
CA LEU A 278 5.03 8.25 7.80
C LEU A 278 6.45 8.45 8.33
N HIS A 279 6.87 9.70 8.47
CA HIS A 279 8.11 10.02 9.18
C HIS A 279 7.87 9.84 10.69
N PHE A 280 8.57 8.88 11.30
CA PHE A 280 8.49 8.61 12.74
C PHE A 280 9.85 8.19 13.28
N GLY A 281 10.09 8.50 14.56
CA GLY A 281 11.27 8.07 15.30
C GLY A 281 12.56 8.80 14.90
N LYS A 282 13.16 9.48 15.89
CA LYS A 282 14.41 10.24 15.76
C LYS A 282 15.59 9.46 15.15
N ASP A 283 15.62 8.14 15.35
CA ASP A 283 16.77 7.29 15.01
C ASP A 283 16.88 6.93 13.52
N ILE A 284 15.79 7.05 12.73
CA ILE A 284 15.82 6.63 11.32
C ILE A 284 16.36 7.74 10.41
N PHE A 285 15.99 9.00 10.68
CA PHE A 285 16.37 10.13 9.81
C PHE A 285 17.08 11.29 10.53
N ASN A 286 17.35 11.20 11.84
CA ASN A 286 17.83 12.33 12.66
C ASN A 286 16.96 13.58 12.54
N LEU A 287 15.72 13.44 12.06
CA LEU A 287 14.74 14.49 12.03
C LEU A 287 14.19 14.64 13.47
N GLU A 288 13.83 15.86 13.86
CA GLU A 288 13.08 16.11 15.09
C GLU A 288 11.63 15.60 14.91
N ASP A 289 11.49 14.29 14.69
CA ASP A 289 10.21 13.68 14.35
C ASP A 289 9.27 13.74 15.55
N GLN A 290 8.07 14.28 15.30
CA GLN A 290 7.04 14.47 16.32
C GLN A 290 6.25 13.19 16.61
N VAL A 291 6.38 12.16 15.77
CA VAL A 291 5.60 10.91 15.85
C VAL A 291 6.47 9.78 16.41
N SER A 292 6.00 9.15 17.48
CA SER A 292 6.65 7.98 18.05
C SER A 292 6.36 6.73 17.22
N MET A 293 7.21 5.69 17.33
CA MET A 293 6.92 4.40 16.68
C MET A 293 5.60 3.79 17.19
N GLU A 294 5.25 4.00 18.46
CA GLU A 294 3.97 3.57 19.03
C GLU A 294 2.79 4.27 18.32
N ASP A 295 2.86 5.59 18.16
CA ASP A 295 1.82 6.36 17.47
C ASP A 295 1.68 5.93 16.01
N ALA A 296 2.81 5.69 15.33
CA ALA A 296 2.82 5.16 13.96
C ALA A 296 2.11 3.81 13.89
N MET A 297 2.49 2.85 14.73
CA MET A 297 1.88 1.52 14.77
C MET A 297 0.38 1.59 15.08
N GLN A 298 -0.02 2.42 16.04
CA GLN A 298 -1.42 2.66 16.38
C GLN A 298 -2.20 3.25 15.19
N ALA A 299 -1.63 4.23 14.49
CA ALA A 299 -2.25 4.87 13.33
C ALA A 299 -2.48 3.87 12.19
N PHE A 300 -1.44 3.14 11.77
CA PHE A 300 -1.56 2.11 10.73
C PHE A 300 -2.54 1.00 11.13
N HIS A 301 -2.46 0.49 12.36
CA HIS A 301 -3.37 -0.53 12.84
C HIS A 301 -4.83 -0.05 12.83
N LYS A 302 -5.08 1.19 13.25
CA LYS A 302 -6.42 1.79 13.23
C LYS A 302 -6.95 1.91 11.80
N LEU A 303 -6.14 2.37 10.86
CA LEU A 303 -6.51 2.45 9.44
C LEU A 303 -6.82 1.07 8.84
N ARG A 304 -5.96 0.07 9.10
CA ARG A 304 -6.20 -1.33 8.69
C ARG A 304 -7.49 -1.89 9.29
N SER A 305 -7.74 -1.63 10.58
CA SER A 305 -8.98 -2.03 11.27
C SER A 305 -10.24 -1.39 10.71
N ARG A 306 -10.13 -0.25 10.00
CA ARG A 306 -11.24 0.39 9.28
C ARG A 306 -11.40 -0.09 7.84
N GLY A 307 -10.64 -1.11 7.45
CA GLY A 307 -10.72 -1.76 6.15
C GLY A 307 -9.80 -1.18 5.08
N LEU A 308 -8.93 -0.21 5.41
CA LEU A 308 -7.96 0.32 4.47
C LEU A 308 -6.72 -0.58 4.45
N ARG A 309 -6.45 -1.23 3.32
CA ARG A 309 -5.22 -2.00 3.12
C ARG A 309 -4.05 -1.03 2.90
N ILE A 310 -3.49 -0.55 4.01
CA ILE A 310 -2.42 0.44 4.04
C ILE A 310 -1.04 -0.18 4.36
N HIS A 311 -0.07 0.11 3.50
CA HIS A 311 1.33 -0.28 3.57
C HIS A 311 2.17 0.90 4.07
N TYR A 312 3.15 0.64 4.92
CA TYR A 312 4.18 1.63 5.21
C TYR A 312 5.06 1.80 3.96
N TRP A 313 5.26 3.04 3.52
CA TRP A 313 6.14 3.38 2.42
C TRP A 313 7.51 3.78 2.99
N PRO A 314 8.59 3.09 2.60
CA PRO A 314 9.94 3.33 3.11
C PRO A 314 10.72 4.39 2.33
#